data_AF-A0A518WRG5-F1
#
_entry.id   AF-A0A518WRG5-F1
#
_cell.length_a   1.000
_cell.length_b   1.000
_cell.length_c   1.000
_cell.angle_alpha   90.00
_cell.angle_beta   90.00
_cell.angle_gamma   90.00
#
_symmetry.space_group_name_H-M   'P 1'
#
loop_
_entity.id
_entity.type
_entity.pdbx_description
1 polymer ?
#
loop_
_entity_poly.entity_id
_entity_poly.type
_entity_poly.pdbx_seq_one_letter_code
_entity_poly.pdbx_strand_id
1 'polypeptide(L)' 'MAAGVDRVRVADNLPGRVLVRDTKDREGGTLHFDRKAWTAFVGYAKRH' A
#
# COMPACT_ATOMS: atom_id res chain seq x y z
N MET A 1 -17.49 -19.99 4.54
CA MET A 1 -16.16 -19.62 4.04
C MET A 1 -15.93 -18.16 4.40
N ALA A 2 -15.03 -17.85 5.32
CA ALA A 2 -14.70 -16.45 5.59
C ALA A 2 -13.85 -15.97 4.42
N ALA A 3 -14.40 -15.09 3.57
CA ALA A 3 -13.60 -14.33 2.62
C ALA A 3 -12.60 -13.51 3.45
N GLY A 4 -11.36 -14.00 3.55
CA GLY A 4 -10.36 -13.40 4.40
C GLY A 4 -10.01 -12.04 3.85
N VAL A 5 -10.23 -10.98 4.64
CA VAL A 5 -9.84 -9.60 4.32
C VAL A 5 -8.47 -9.57 3.64
N ASP A 6 -8.35 -8.79 2.56
CA ASP A 6 -7.09 -8.62 1.87
C ASP A 6 -6.13 -7.82 2.75
N ARG A 7 -4.89 -8.30 2.81
CA ARG A 7 -3.86 -7.81 3.74
C ARG A 7 -2.70 -7.28 2.94
N VAL A 8 -2.51 -5.97 2.98
CA VAL A 8 -1.37 -5.31 2.37
C VAL A 8 -0.30 -5.00 3.41
N ARG A 9 0.96 -5.09 3.01
CA ARG A 9 2.10 -4.55 3.78
C ARG A 9 2.53 -3.23 3.17
N VAL A 10 2.71 -2.24 4.03
CA VAL A 10 3.17 -0.89 3.66
C VAL A 10 4.50 -0.63 4.35
N ALA A 11 5.52 -0.25 3.57
CA ALA A 11 6.81 0.19 4.07
C ALA A 11 7.00 1.67 3.75
N ASP A 12 7.05 2.47 4.80
CA ASP A 12 7.16 3.92 4.75
C ASP A 12 8.35 4.43 5.58
N ASN A 13 9.31 3.56 5.86
CA ASN A 13 10.56 3.91 6.52
C ASN A 13 11.67 4.26 5.52
N LEU A 14 11.38 4.25 4.22
CA LEU A 14 12.33 4.63 3.18
C LEU A 14 12.25 6.12 2.85
N PRO A 15 13.39 6.81 2.67
CA PRO A 15 13.41 8.23 2.28
C PRO A 15 12.65 8.46 0.96
N GLY A 16 11.68 9.36 0.99
CA GLY A 16 10.91 9.80 -0.19
C GLY A 16 9.98 8.75 -0.81
N ARG A 17 9.90 7.53 -0.28
CA ARG A 17 9.15 6.43 -0.92
C ARG A 17 8.18 5.75 0.04
N VAL A 18 7.12 5.20 -0.52
CA VAL A 18 6.21 4.26 0.13
C VAL A 18 6.08 3.04 -0.77
N LEU A 19 6.35 1.87 -0.21
CA LEU A 19 6.22 0.60 -0.92
C LEU A 19 4.99 -0.14 -0.40
N VAL A 20 4.19 -0.68 -1.32
CA VAL A 20 2.99 -1.45 -0.98
C VAL A 20 3.05 -2.78 -1.70
N ARG A 21 2.82 -3.87 -0.97
CA ARG A 21 2.68 -5.21 -1.56
C ARG A 21 1.53 -5.97 -0.94
N ASP A 22 0.96 -6.91 -1.69
CA ASP A 22 0.05 -7.89 -1.13
C ASP A 22 0.83 -8.87 -0.23
N THR A 23 0.27 -9.19 0.93
CA THR A 23 0.86 -10.18 1.84
C THR A 23 0.61 -11.61 1.34
N LYS A 24 -0.51 -11.84 0.65
CA LYS A 24 -0.92 -13.15 0.12
C LYS A 24 -0.31 -13.44 -1.25
N ASP A 25 -0.06 -12.41 -2.05
CA ASP A 25 0.63 -12.52 -3.34
C ASP A 25 2.01 -11.86 -3.27
N ARG A 26 3.01 -12.64 -2.86
CA ARG A 26 4.38 -12.16 -2.70
C ARG A 26 5.15 -12.07 -4.02
N GLU A 27 4.71 -12.82 -5.04
CA GLU A 27 5.34 -12.86 -6.36
C GLU A 27 4.75 -11.79 -7.30
N GLY A 28 3.53 -11.30 -7.03
CA GLY A 28 2.87 -10.22 -7.77
C GLY A 28 3.58 -8.85 -7.74
N GLY A 29 4.70 -8.74 -7.02
CA GLY A 29 5.56 -7.55 -7.02
C GLY A 29 5.21 -6.53 -5.94
N THR A 30 5.85 -5.36 -6.04
CA THR A 30 5.69 -4.25 -5.09
C THR A 30 5.37 -2.98 -5.86
N LEU A 31 4.33 -2.26 -5.41
CA LEU A 31 3.99 -0.93 -5.92
C LEU A 31 4.87 0.12 -5.24
N HIS A 32 5.39 1.05 -6.03
CA HIS A 32 6.29 2.10 -5.58
C HIS A 32 5.63 3.46 -5.74
N PHE A 33 5.47 4.17 -4.63
CA PHE A 33 4.92 5.51 -4.62
C PHE A 33 5.93 6.52 -4.09
N ASP A 34 5.90 7.73 -4.64
CA ASP A 34 6.45 8.90 -3.95
C ASP A 34 5.64 9.18 -2.68
N ARG A 35 6.30 9.69 -1.63
CA ARG A 35 5.65 9.99 -0.34
C ARG A 35 4.49 10.97 -0.48
N LYS A 36 4.62 12.02 -1.28
CA LYS A 36 3.58 13.04 -1.47
C LYS A 36 2.37 12.44 -2.20
N ALA A 37 2.61 11.62 -3.21
CA ALA A 37 1.55 10.91 -3.92
C ALA A 37 0.77 9.96 -3.01
N TRP A 38 1.47 9.19 -2.15
CA TRP A 38 0.82 8.31 -1.18
C TRP A 38 -0.06 9.08 -0.18
N THR A 39 0.44 10.19 0.37
CA THR A 39 -0.35 11.03 1.30
C THR A 39 -1.60 11.59 0.63
N ALA A 40 -1.50 12.03 -0.63
CA ALA A 40 -2.65 12.52 -1.39
C ALA A 40 -3.68 11.40 -1.63
N PHE A 41 -3.22 10.20 -2.00
CA PHE A 41 -4.06 9.02 -2.18
C PHE A 41 -4.81 8.65 -0.90
N VAL A 42 -4.11 8.53 0.23
CA VAL A 42 -4.75 8.22 1.52
C VAL A 42 -5.75 9.31 1.91
N GLY A 43 -5.41 10.57 1.66
CA GLY A 43 -6.34 11.70 1.87
C GLY A 43 -7.60 11.57 1.02
N TYR A 44 -7.48 11.15 -0.23
CA TYR A 44 -8.61 10.85 -1.11
C TYR A 44 -9.43 9.65 -0.61
N ALA A 45 -8.76 8.53 -0.33
CA ALA A 45 -9.38 7.28 0.10
C ALA A 45 -10.08 7.36 1.47
N LYS A 46 -9.72 8.33 2.32
CA LYS A 46 -10.43 8.57 3.60
C LYS A 46 -11.73 9.37 3.43
N ARG A 47 -11.90 10.07 2.31
CA ARG A 47 -13.09 10.90 2.05
C ARG A 47 -14.18 10.17 1.29
N HIS A 48 -13.88 9.01 0.74
CA HIS A 48 -14.76 8.17 -0.06
C HIS A 48 -14.84 6.78 0.56
#